data_AF-A0AAD7APE5-F1
#
_entry.id   AF-A0AAD7APE5-F1
#
_cell.length_a   1.000
_cell.length_b   1.000
_cell.length_c   1.000
_cell.angle_alpha   90.00
_cell.angle_beta   90.00
_cell.angle_gamma   90.00
#
_symmetry.space_group_name_H-M   'P 1'
#
loop_
_entity.id
_entity.type
_entity.pdbx_description
1 polymer ?
#
loop_
_entity_poly.entity_id
_entity_poly.type
_entity_poly.pdbx_seq_one_letter_code
_entity_poly.pdbx_strand_id
1 'polypeptide(L)'
;MATMTTTIIHEIDEHNEDLAEEIDLDATNPQVTFYPPLFLQRRMWILDVLRRESVVNVLDVGCGEGQLLSVLAQPAPWLAPPPESVFPEQANHGEYSYKSDLPNLHARRIAGLDISAHDLDFAVKGTTPPSDSANEDDPYTYGVRVTRWEDLTAKVWKGGLQVINEEFVGVECIVCTEVIEHLPPDILPALAPTLLGVYHPERLLLTTPSYTFNSRFTWPNSPRSVRLRQAYADPTGRTNRIFRHDDHKFEWTPEEFAAWCREAAGEWGYEIEELAGVGRPLEQDPWGRDDELGDASLVVAFRRKEDGQQATRAERARSVLKALALPSEPHELLAEHQHKAHEKAGQQPTSDSIKLIGDMIKAKMESFREAFISLEQMWFEQEVSALCGGWIEVMIWAVEEYDGLNLAKASDGKEWSIELVGGVKDPLVLWSSEGDSLDLIPADWIPGQDPEDLSDEDDRPSTSPPSSTGADGDVSWNGSEIEEPDTTLTNEGEDHAAWAKEEWSQARGWGQTAQGWDENKLKWGESQEWGACEDEPSVLEI
;
A
#
# COMPACT_ATOMS: atom_id res chain seq x y z
N MET A 1 -66.34 35.55 20.59
CA MET A 1 -64.93 35.73 20.17
C MET A 1 -64.13 34.70 20.94
N ALA A 2 -63.39 33.75 20.39
CA ALA A 2 -63.07 33.39 19.02
C ALA A 2 -62.93 31.86 19.00
N THR A 3 -63.30 31.24 17.90
CA THR A 3 -62.92 29.88 17.51
C THR A 3 -62.07 30.04 16.25
N MET A 4 -60.95 29.33 16.15
CA MET A 4 -60.33 28.79 14.92
C MET A 4 -58.90 28.31 15.21
N THR A 5 -58.70 26.99 15.29
CA THR A 5 -57.42 26.35 14.96
C THR A 5 -57.69 24.92 14.56
N THR A 6 -57.80 24.64 13.26
CA THR A 6 -57.57 23.32 12.64
C THR A 6 -57.40 23.53 11.12
N THR A 7 -56.36 22.89 10.56
CA THR A 7 -56.13 22.57 9.14
C THR A 7 -55.58 23.69 8.25
N ILE A 8 -54.32 23.55 7.83
CA ILE A 8 -53.88 23.33 6.43
C ILE A 8 -52.40 22.92 6.52
N ILE A 9 -52.14 21.60 6.46
CA ILE A 9 -50.87 21.00 6.03
C ILE A 9 -51.27 20.25 4.76
N HIS A 10 -51.15 20.90 3.62
CA HIS A 10 -51.10 20.34 2.26
C HIS A 10 -50.89 21.53 1.31
N GLU A 11 -50.08 21.32 0.28
CA GLU A 11 -49.69 22.27 -0.79
C GLU A 11 -48.55 23.24 -0.47
N ILE A 12 -47.34 22.70 -0.35
CA ILE A 12 -46.16 23.27 -1.04
C ILE A 12 -45.40 22.10 -1.64
N ASP A 13 -45.92 21.60 -2.76
CA ASP A 13 -45.21 20.74 -3.70
C ASP A 13 -45.40 21.40 -5.08
N GLU A 14 -44.34 21.41 -5.89
CA GLU A 14 -44.27 21.98 -7.25
C GLU A 14 -44.57 23.49 -7.40
N HIS A 15 -43.57 24.35 -7.16
CA HIS A 15 -43.27 25.60 -7.92
C HIS A 15 -42.27 26.47 -7.15
N ASN A 16 -41.02 26.01 -7.01
CA ASN A 16 -39.93 26.87 -6.58
C ASN A 16 -38.58 26.38 -7.16
N GLU A 17 -38.56 26.07 -8.46
CA GLU A 17 -37.32 25.77 -9.19
C GLU A 17 -36.55 27.04 -9.62
N ASP A 18 -37.13 28.24 -9.49
CA ASP A 18 -36.56 29.48 -10.08
C ASP A 18 -36.05 30.52 -9.06
N LEU A 19 -35.69 30.11 -7.84
CA LEU A 19 -35.02 30.98 -6.85
C LEU A 19 -33.73 30.36 -6.28
N ALA A 20 -33.01 29.60 -7.11
CA ALA A 20 -31.58 29.43 -6.90
C ALA A 20 -30.89 30.73 -7.31
N GLU A 21 -30.77 31.68 -6.37
CA GLU A 21 -29.69 32.67 -6.44
C GLU A 21 -28.39 31.90 -6.73
N GLU A 22 -27.58 32.39 -7.66
CA GLU A 22 -26.20 31.96 -7.88
C GLU A 22 -25.40 32.19 -6.59
N ILE A 23 -25.59 31.32 -5.61
CA ILE A 23 -24.59 31.06 -4.60
C ILE A 23 -23.44 30.45 -5.39
N ASP A 24 -22.26 31.06 -5.28
CA ASP A 24 -21.03 30.48 -5.77
C ASP A 24 -20.80 29.16 -5.01
N LEU A 25 -21.35 28.07 -5.56
CA LEU A 25 -21.40 26.75 -4.93
C LEU A 25 -19.98 26.18 -4.74
N ASP A 26 -19.04 26.60 -5.57
CA ASP A 26 -17.62 26.23 -5.47
C ASP A 26 -16.95 26.88 -4.25
N ALA A 27 -17.41 28.06 -3.82
CA ALA A 27 -16.94 28.68 -2.58
C ALA A 27 -17.49 28.03 -1.29
N THR A 28 -18.43 27.07 -1.41
CA THR A 28 -19.11 26.44 -0.26
C THR A 28 -18.84 24.94 -0.10
N ASN A 29 -18.19 24.29 -1.08
CA ASN A 29 -17.79 22.91 -0.93
C ASN A 29 -16.57 22.81 -0.02
N PRO A 30 -16.64 22.05 1.07
CA PRO A 30 -15.54 21.96 2.00
C PRO A 30 -14.37 21.20 1.36
N GLN A 31 -13.19 21.78 1.42
CA GLN A 31 -11.97 21.12 0.98
C GLN A 31 -11.70 19.90 1.85
N VAL A 32 -11.38 18.79 1.20
CA VAL A 32 -11.02 17.50 1.82
C VAL A 32 -9.79 16.97 1.10
N THR A 33 -8.63 17.12 1.73
CA THR A 33 -7.39 16.51 1.24
C THR A 33 -6.75 15.62 2.29
N PHE A 34 -6.05 14.59 1.81
CA PHE A 34 -5.34 13.63 2.65
C PHE A 34 -3.85 13.68 2.30
N TYR A 35 -3.00 13.84 3.32
CA TYR A 35 -1.56 13.71 3.15
C TYR A 35 -0.97 12.76 4.22
N PRO A 36 -0.37 11.63 3.81
CA PRO A 36 -0.32 11.11 2.44
C PRO A 36 -1.73 10.76 1.91
N PRO A 37 -1.91 10.54 0.59
CA PRO A 37 -3.18 10.11 0.00
C PRO A 37 -3.83 8.93 0.74
N LEU A 38 -5.17 8.89 0.78
CA LEU A 38 -5.93 7.92 1.59
C LEU A 38 -5.56 6.45 1.30
N PHE A 39 -5.38 6.08 0.03
CA PHE A 39 -4.97 4.73 -0.33
C PHE A 39 -3.58 4.36 0.22
N LEU A 40 -2.66 5.33 0.33
CA LEU A 40 -1.37 5.13 0.97
C LEU A 40 -1.53 5.01 2.48
N GLN A 41 -2.40 5.78 3.12
CA GLN A 41 -2.67 5.63 4.55
C GLN A 41 -3.18 4.23 4.89
N ARG A 42 -4.10 3.68 4.08
CA ARG A 42 -4.57 2.28 4.22
C ARG A 42 -3.42 1.28 4.07
N ARG A 43 -2.58 1.44 3.04
CA ARG A 43 -1.41 0.58 2.83
C ARG A 43 -0.40 0.69 3.98
N MET A 44 -0.18 1.89 4.51
CA MET A 44 0.70 2.12 5.65
C MET A 44 0.20 1.39 6.88
N TRP A 45 -1.11 1.46 7.17
CA TRP A 45 -1.73 0.71 8.26
C TRP A 45 -1.53 -0.81 8.09
N ILE A 46 -1.78 -1.34 6.89
CA ILE A 46 -1.54 -2.77 6.59
C ILE A 46 -0.07 -3.14 6.82
N LEU A 47 0.87 -2.39 6.23
CA LEU A 47 2.30 -2.67 6.33
C LEU A 47 2.83 -2.51 7.77
N ASP A 48 2.28 -1.59 8.56
CA ASP A 48 2.61 -1.44 9.97
C ASP A 48 2.23 -2.70 10.74
N VAL A 49 1.00 -3.20 10.57
CA VAL A 49 0.56 -4.44 11.22
C VAL A 49 1.40 -5.63 10.74
N LEU A 50 1.63 -5.78 9.43
CA LEU A 50 2.45 -6.88 8.90
C LEU A 50 3.87 -6.89 9.47
N ARG A 51 4.50 -5.71 9.59
CA ARG A 51 5.85 -5.57 10.19
C ARG A 51 5.84 -5.86 11.69
N ARG A 52 4.94 -5.23 12.43
CA ARG A 52 4.80 -5.39 13.88
C ARG A 52 4.63 -6.86 14.27
N GLU A 53 3.83 -7.58 13.51
CA GLU A 53 3.54 -9.00 13.74
C GLU A 53 4.51 -9.94 13.01
N SER A 54 5.50 -9.40 12.28
CA SER A 54 6.54 -10.15 11.55
C SER A 54 5.96 -11.19 10.58
N VAL A 55 4.91 -10.82 9.84
CA VAL A 55 4.17 -11.73 8.97
C VAL A 55 5.04 -12.20 7.81
N VAL A 56 5.03 -13.52 7.56
CA VAL A 56 5.83 -14.15 6.49
C VAL A 56 4.99 -14.57 5.29
N ASN A 57 3.73 -14.93 5.50
CA ASN A 57 2.83 -15.43 4.46
C ASN A 57 1.56 -14.58 4.35
N VAL A 58 1.38 -13.90 3.22
CA VAL A 58 0.28 -12.94 3.01
C VAL A 58 -0.59 -13.36 1.82
N LEU A 59 -1.91 -13.36 2.01
CA LEU A 59 -2.88 -13.41 0.93
C LEU A 59 -3.60 -12.07 0.83
N ASP A 60 -3.50 -11.42 -0.33
CA ASP A 60 -4.22 -10.18 -0.66
C ASP A 60 -5.48 -10.52 -1.47
N VAL A 61 -6.63 -10.44 -0.81
CA VAL A 61 -7.95 -10.67 -1.41
C VAL A 61 -8.47 -9.36 -1.98
N GLY A 62 -8.87 -9.37 -3.24
CA GLY A 62 -9.17 -8.15 -3.99
C GLY A 62 -7.91 -7.35 -4.29
N CYS A 63 -6.85 -8.02 -4.76
CA CYS A 63 -5.55 -7.39 -4.92
C CYS A 63 -5.49 -6.35 -6.06
N GLY A 64 -6.51 -6.30 -6.94
CA GLY A 64 -6.55 -5.41 -8.09
C GLY A 64 -5.27 -5.50 -8.93
N GLU A 65 -4.66 -4.35 -9.20
CA GLU A 65 -3.39 -4.23 -9.95
C GLU A 65 -2.16 -4.76 -9.19
N GLY A 66 -2.34 -5.29 -7.97
CA GLY A 66 -1.28 -5.88 -7.17
C GLY A 66 -0.34 -4.85 -6.56
N GLN A 67 -0.83 -3.66 -6.20
CA GLN A 67 0.02 -2.61 -5.63
C GLN A 67 0.60 -3.00 -4.26
N LEU A 68 -0.16 -3.70 -3.41
CA LEU A 68 0.38 -4.25 -2.17
C LEU A 68 1.34 -5.40 -2.46
N LEU A 69 0.98 -6.32 -3.36
CA LEU A 69 1.84 -7.44 -3.77
C LEU A 69 3.20 -6.98 -4.31
N SER A 70 3.22 -5.93 -5.11
CA SER A 70 4.46 -5.35 -5.66
C SER A 70 5.39 -4.79 -4.57
N VAL A 71 4.80 -4.23 -3.50
CA VAL A 71 5.53 -3.77 -2.32
C VAL A 71 6.03 -4.94 -1.48
N LEU A 72 5.18 -5.94 -1.23
CA LEU A 72 5.56 -7.15 -0.49
C LEU A 72 6.58 -8.02 -1.25
N ALA A 73 6.62 -7.88 -2.57
CA ALA A 73 7.62 -8.51 -3.42
C ALA A 73 8.99 -7.82 -3.33
N GLN A 74 9.13 -6.66 -2.68
CA GLN A 74 10.46 -6.09 -2.45
C GLN A 74 11.18 -6.85 -1.34
N PRO A 75 12.47 -7.18 -1.51
CA PRO A 75 13.23 -7.89 -0.47
C PRO A 75 13.49 -6.97 0.74
N ALA A 76 13.57 -7.58 1.93
CA ALA A 76 14.18 -6.91 3.08
C ALA A 76 15.65 -6.56 2.75
N PRO A 77 16.14 -5.39 3.16
CA PRO A 77 17.49 -4.92 2.81
C PRO A 77 18.62 -5.77 3.41
N TRP A 78 18.35 -6.47 4.51
CA TRP A 78 19.20 -7.47 5.16
C TRP A 78 18.31 -8.52 5.85
N LEU A 79 18.90 -9.63 6.26
CA LEU A 79 18.25 -10.71 7.00
C LEU A 79 17.88 -10.29 8.42
N ALA A 80 16.94 -11.02 9.03
CA ALA A 80 16.73 -10.95 10.46
C ALA A 80 18.04 -11.30 11.21
N PRO A 81 18.23 -10.77 12.44
CA PRO A 81 19.48 -10.94 13.18
C PRO A 81 19.95 -12.41 13.22
N PRO A 82 21.26 -12.65 13.07
CA PRO A 82 21.80 -14.00 13.04
C PRO A 82 21.51 -14.76 14.35
N PRO A 83 21.31 -16.08 14.30
CA PRO A 83 21.16 -16.88 15.52
C PRO A 83 22.47 -16.86 16.33
N GLU A 84 22.39 -17.10 17.64
CA GLU A 84 23.54 -17.11 18.57
C GLU A 84 24.68 -18.07 18.13
N SER A 85 24.35 -19.11 17.36
CA SER A 85 25.35 -20.03 16.79
C SER A 85 26.27 -19.40 15.75
N VAL A 86 25.81 -18.32 15.11
CA VAL A 86 26.53 -17.56 14.08
C VAL A 86 27.21 -16.35 14.71
N PHE A 87 26.55 -15.71 15.67
CA PHE A 87 27.04 -14.50 16.35
C PHE A 87 27.23 -14.79 17.85
N PRO A 88 28.47 -15.03 18.33
CA PRO A 88 28.70 -15.37 19.74
C PRO A 88 28.36 -14.20 20.66
N GLU A 89 27.78 -14.46 21.84
CA GLU A 89 27.41 -13.46 22.88
C GLU A 89 28.55 -12.48 23.26
N GLN A 90 29.80 -12.84 22.97
CA GLN A 90 31.00 -12.05 23.23
C GLN A 90 31.22 -10.93 22.22
N ALA A 91 30.55 -10.97 21.05
CA ALA A 91 30.45 -9.87 20.11
C ALA A 91 29.34 -8.86 20.52
N ASN A 92 29.06 -8.74 21.83
CA ASN A 92 28.41 -7.58 22.45
C ASN A 92 29.36 -6.36 22.42
N HIS A 93 29.93 -6.09 21.24
CA HIS A 93 30.55 -4.81 20.97
C HIS A 93 29.42 -3.75 20.91
N GLY A 94 29.71 -2.59 21.47
CA GLY A 94 28.74 -1.83 22.26
C GLY A 94 27.60 -1.18 21.48
N GLU A 95 26.46 -1.00 22.17
CA GLU A 95 25.36 -0.05 21.85
C GLU A 95 24.74 -0.07 20.44
N TYR A 96 25.23 -0.89 19.50
CA TYR A 96 24.65 -1.01 18.17
C TYR A 96 23.45 -1.94 18.21
N SER A 97 22.29 -1.36 18.51
CA SER A 97 21.03 -1.99 18.20
C SER A 97 20.47 -1.27 16.99
N TYR A 98 20.54 -1.89 15.81
CA TYR A 98 19.69 -1.48 14.67
C TYR A 98 18.25 -1.89 15.00
N LYS A 99 17.70 -1.32 16.07
CA LYS A 99 16.28 -1.32 16.32
C LYS A 99 15.72 -0.13 15.55
N SER A 100 15.51 -0.36 14.25
CA SER A 100 14.52 0.46 13.55
C SER A 100 13.21 0.36 14.34
N ASP A 101 12.55 1.51 14.57
CA ASP A 101 11.24 1.54 15.22
C ASP A 101 10.20 0.69 14.45
N LEU A 102 10.48 0.42 13.16
CA LEU A 102 9.73 -0.45 12.28
C LEU A 102 10.62 -1.60 11.78
N PRO A 103 10.40 -2.86 12.19
CA PRO A 103 11.20 -3.98 11.70
C PRO A 103 11.00 -4.21 10.20
N ASN A 104 12.02 -4.78 9.56
CA ASN A 104 11.91 -5.20 8.16
C ASN A 104 10.87 -6.32 8.01
N LEU A 105 10.16 -6.33 6.89
CA LEU A 105 9.21 -7.39 6.57
C LEU A 105 9.91 -8.48 5.75
N HIS A 106 9.88 -9.70 6.26
CA HIS A 106 10.58 -10.86 5.69
C HIS A 106 9.58 -11.81 5.02
N ALA A 107 8.80 -11.29 4.07
CA ALA A 107 7.78 -12.07 3.37
C ALA A 107 8.43 -13.17 2.50
N ARG A 108 7.91 -14.41 2.61
CA ARG A 108 8.39 -15.58 1.84
C ARG A 108 7.31 -16.21 0.98
N ARG A 109 6.05 -15.94 1.26
CA ARG A 109 4.93 -16.32 0.40
C ARG A 109 3.94 -15.18 0.30
N ILE A 110 3.64 -14.77 -0.92
CA ILE A 110 2.55 -13.83 -1.19
C ILE A 110 1.62 -14.43 -2.23
N ALA A 111 0.33 -14.20 -2.06
CA ALA A 111 -0.68 -14.57 -3.03
C ALA A 111 -1.64 -13.41 -3.25
N GLY A 112 -2.00 -13.14 -4.51
CA GLY A 112 -3.09 -12.25 -4.89
C GLY A 112 -4.30 -13.05 -5.35
N LEU A 113 -5.50 -12.59 -4.99
CA LEU A 113 -6.76 -13.09 -5.53
C LEU A 113 -7.60 -11.91 -6.01
N ASP A 114 -8.00 -11.92 -7.28
CA ASP A 114 -8.98 -10.97 -7.80
C ASP A 114 -9.87 -11.61 -8.88
N ILE A 115 -11.02 -11.01 -9.19
CA ILE A 115 -11.89 -11.45 -10.28
C ILE A 115 -11.53 -10.77 -11.61
N SER A 116 -10.91 -9.58 -11.55
CA SER A 116 -10.58 -8.75 -12.71
C SER A 116 -9.34 -9.26 -13.42
N ALA A 117 -9.52 -9.95 -14.54
CA ALA A 117 -8.39 -10.43 -15.36
C ALA A 117 -7.50 -9.29 -15.85
N HIS A 118 -8.09 -8.12 -16.13
CA HIS A 118 -7.35 -6.93 -16.57
C HIS A 118 -6.40 -6.43 -15.49
N ASP A 119 -6.88 -6.30 -14.25
CA ASP A 119 -6.05 -5.77 -13.16
C ASP A 119 -4.97 -6.79 -12.77
N LEU A 120 -5.31 -8.08 -12.84
CA LEU A 120 -4.36 -9.16 -12.59
C LEU A 120 -3.19 -9.17 -13.58
N ASP A 121 -3.34 -8.69 -14.82
CA ASP A 121 -2.21 -8.56 -15.75
C ASP A 121 -1.12 -7.61 -15.19
N PHE A 122 -1.53 -6.54 -14.50
CA PHE A 122 -0.60 -5.65 -13.79
C PHE A 122 -0.01 -6.31 -12.55
N ALA A 123 -0.80 -7.06 -11.78
CA ALA A 123 -0.32 -7.78 -10.60
C ALA A 123 0.73 -8.85 -10.97
N VAL A 124 0.52 -9.56 -12.09
CA VAL A 124 1.50 -10.51 -12.65
C VAL A 124 2.80 -9.77 -12.98
N LYS A 125 2.73 -8.67 -13.73
CA LYS A 125 3.92 -7.87 -14.06
C LYS A 125 4.64 -7.35 -12.81
N GLY A 126 3.90 -6.78 -11.85
CA GLY A 126 4.45 -6.19 -10.62
C GLY A 126 5.09 -7.19 -9.66
N THR A 127 4.73 -8.48 -9.75
CA THR A 127 5.33 -9.56 -8.96
C THR A 127 6.44 -10.33 -9.67
N THR A 128 6.71 -10.01 -10.95
CA THR A 128 7.75 -10.67 -11.74
C THR A 128 9.13 -10.34 -11.17
N PRO A 129 10.02 -11.33 -10.97
CA PRO A 129 11.39 -11.05 -10.51
C PRO A 129 12.14 -10.23 -11.56
N PRO A 130 13.05 -9.33 -11.15
CA PRO A 130 13.88 -8.58 -12.08
C PRO A 130 14.69 -9.54 -12.96
N SER A 131 14.81 -9.22 -14.26
CA SER A 131 15.57 -10.05 -15.20
C SER A 131 17.07 -9.98 -14.92
N ASP A 132 17.76 -11.12 -14.90
CA ASP A 132 19.22 -11.19 -14.83
C ASP A 132 19.91 -10.44 -15.98
N SER A 133 19.20 -10.27 -17.11
CA SER A 133 19.68 -9.65 -18.34
C SER A 133 19.46 -8.14 -18.43
N ALA A 134 19.03 -7.47 -17.35
CA ALA A 134 19.05 -6.01 -17.36
C ALA A 134 20.51 -5.60 -17.62
N ASN A 135 20.78 -4.90 -18.72
CA ASN A 135 22.13 -4.48 -19.07
C ASN A 135 22.68 -3.64 -17.91
N GLU A 136 23.87 -3.97 -17.41
CA GLU A 136 24.62 -3.11 -16.47
C GLU A 136 24.87 -1.71 -17.07
N ASP A 137 24.76 -1.59 -18.40
CA ASP A 137 24.98 -0.39 -19.19
C ASP A 137 23.70 0.41 -19.53
N ASP A 138 22.53 0.17 -18.92
CA ASP A 138 21.37 1.05 -19.12
C ASP A 138 21.42 2.25 -18.15
N PRO A 139 21.84 3.45 -18.60
CA PRO A 139 21.97 4.63 -17.75
C PRO A 139 20.62 5.17 -17.26
N TYR A 140 19.50 4.66 -17.76
CA TYR A 140 18.15 5.05 -17.32
C TYR A 140 17.58 4.11 -16.26
N THR A 141 18.23 2.99 -15.97
CA THR A 141 17.86 2.11 -14.85
C THR A 141 18.51 2.61 -13.56
N TYR A 142 18.06 3.74 -13.01
CA TYR A 142 18.43 4.24 -11.67
C TYR A 142 17.86 3.40 -10.51
N GLY A 143 17.49 2.13 -10.77
CA GLY A 143 17.10 1.21 -9.72
C GLY A 143 18.33 0.65 -9.05
N VAL A 144 18.57 1.03 -7.79
CA VAL A 144 19.49 0.29 -6.91
C VAL A 144 19.06 -1.18 -6.97
N ARG A 145 19.88 -2.06 -7.56
CA ARG A 145 19.62 -3.50 -7.56
C ARG A 145 19.70 -3.97 -6.13
N VAL A 146 18.55 -4.04 -5.45
CA VAL A 146 18.48 -4.51 -4.07
C VAL A 146 18.68 -6.01 -4.07
N THR A 147 19.74 -6.46 -3.40
CA THR A 147 20.02 -7.89 -3.24
C THR A 147 18.95 -8.54 -2.38
N ARG A 148 18.39 -9.65 -2.86
CA ARG A 148 17.43 -10.46 -2.11
C ARG A 148 18.18 -11.48 -1.25
N TRP A 149 17.89 -11.51 0.05
CA TRP A 149 18.50 -12.46 0.98
C TRP A 149 17.60 -13.65 1.34
N GLU A 150 16.33 -13.62 0.96
CA GLU A 150 15.36 -14.67 1.26
C GLU A 150 14.54 -15.04 0.04
N ASP A 151 14.33 -16.34 -0.15
CA ASP A 151 13.44 -16.87 -1.18
C ASP A 151 12.01 -16.35 -0.94
N LEU A 152 11.35 -15.95 -2.03
CA LEU A 152 9.94 -15.56 -2.03
C LEU A 152 9.21 -16.26 -3.18
N THR A 153 8.08 -16.88 -2.85
CA THR A 153 7.10 -17.35 -3.84
C THR A 153 5.96 -16.34 -3.94
N ALA A 154 5.71 -15.81 -5.12
CA ALA A 154 4.56 -14.95 -5.39
C ALA A 154 3.59 -15.64 -6.36
N LYS A 155 2.31 -15.74 -6.00
CA LYS A 155 1.27 -16.33 -6.85
C LYS A 155 0.13 -15.35 -7.11
N VAL A 156 -0.41 -15.38 -8.33
CA VAL A 156 -1.53 -14.53 -8.72
C VAL A 156 -2.67 -15.41 -9.21
N TRP A 157 -3.82 -15.31 -8.55
CA TRP A 157 -5.01 -16.12 -8.79
C TRP A 157 -6.16 -15.28 -9.30
N LYS A 158 -6.86 -15.81 -10.31
CA LYS A 158 -8.13 -15.29 -10.77
C LYS A 158 -9.27 -16.10 -10.16
N GLY A 159 -10.23 -15.43 -9.55
CA GLY A 159 -11.40 -16.07 -8.97
C GLY A 159 -12.10 -15.18 -7.95
N GLY A 160 -13.19 -15.69 -7.39
CA GLY A 160 -13.98 -14.93 -6.43
C GLY A 160 -14.23 -15.66 -5.12
N LEU A 161 -14.67 -14.90 -4.11
CA LEU A 161 -14.89 -15.39 -2.74
C LEU A 161 -15.96 -16.49 -2.61
N GLN A 162 -16.72 -16.78 -3.67
CA GLN A 162 -17.70 -17.85 -3.70
C GLN A 162 -17.05 -19.24 -3.71
N VAL A 163 -15.75 -19.34 -4.02
CA VAL A 163 -15.00 -20.60 -4.07
C VAL A 163 -13.90 -20.65 -3.04
N ILE A 164 -13.76 -21.84 -2.45
CA ILE A 164 -12.63 -22.17 -1.60
C ILE A 164 -11.47 -22.65 -2.46
N ASN A 165 -10.33 -21.98 -2.35
CA ASN A 165 -9.04 -22.52 -2.77
C ASN A 165 -8.30 -23.09 -1.57
N GLU A 166 -8.05 -24.40 -1.59
CA GLU A 166 -7.37 -25.11 -0.50
C GLU A 166 -5.93 -24.61 -0.25
N GLU A 167 -5.30 -23.93 -1.22
CA GLU A 167 -3.96 -23.34 -1.04
C GLU A 167 -3.98 -22.17 -0.03
N PHE A 168 -5.12 -21.53 0.17
CA PHE A 168 -5.27 -20.39 1.08
C PHE A 168 -5.56 -20.82 2.53
N VAL A 169 -5.82 -22.11 2.76
CA VAL A 169 -6.15 -22.65 4.09
C VAL A 169 -4.90 -22.60 4.98
N GLY A 170 -5.02 -21.93 6.12
CA GLY A 170 -3.93 -21.76 7.07
C GLY A 170 -2.87 -20.74 6.64
N VAL A 171 -3.19 -19.84 5.71
CA VAL A 171 -2.35 -18.67 5.45
C VAL A 171 -2.21 -17.83 6.72
N GLU A 172 -1.06 -17.22 6.94
CA GLU A 172 -0.76 -16.51 8.19
C GLU A 172 -1.56 -15.21 8.30
N CYS A 173 -1.57 -14.40 7.24
CA CYS A 173 -2.37 -13.18 7.20
C CYS A 173 -3.16 -13.08 5.88
N ILE A 174 -4.44 -12.70 5.99
CA ILE A 174 -5.26 -12.25 4.87
C ILE A 174 -5.43 -10.74 4.97
N VAL A 175 -5.26 -10.05 3.84
CA VAL A 175 -5.57 -8.63 3.66
C VAL A 175 -6.75 -8.50 2.71
N CYS A 176 -7.68 -7.61 3.02
CA CYS A 176 -8.89 -7.35 2.24
C CYS A 176 -9.15 -5.83 2.24
N THR A 177 -8.59 -5.12 1.26
CA THR A 177 -8.56 -3.64 1.25
C THR A 177 -9.62 -3.09 0.31
N GLU A 178 -10.67 -2.45 0.83
CA GLU A 178 -11.74 -1.83 0.04
C GLU A 178 -12.39 -2.82 -0.95
N VAL A 179 -12.76 -4.01 -0.45
CA VAL A 179 -13.35 -5.09 -1.28
C VAL A 179 -14.79 -5.37 -0.89
N ILE A 180 -15.08 -5.31 0.40
CA ILE A 180 -16.33 -5.88 0.94
C ILE A 180 -17.56 -5.10 0.46
N GLU A 181 -17.43 -3.80 0.29
CA GLU A 181 -18.46 -2.88 -0.23
C GLU A 181 -18.82 -3.18 -1.69
N HIS A 182 -17.95 -3.86 -2.44
CA HIS A 182 -18.24 -4.29 -3.82
C HIS A 182 -18.96 -5.64 -3.87
N LEU A 183 -19.06 -6.36 -2.73
CA LEU A 183 -19.67 -7.68 -2.70
C LEU A 183 -21.19 -7.59 -2.87
N PRO A 184 -21.77 -8.33 -3.85
CA PRO A 184 -23.21 -8.45 -3.97
C PRO A 184 -23.87 -9.03 -2.70
N PRO A 185 -25.14 -8.69 -2.41
CA PRO A 185 -25.83 -9.12 -1.19
C PRO A 185 -25.96 -10.63 -1.00
N ASP A 186 -25.93 -11.41 -2.07
CA ASP A 186 -25.95 -12.87 -2.07
C ASP A 186 -24.56 -13.47 -1.75
N ILE A 187 -23.49 -12.74 -2.06
CA ILE A 187 -22.10 -13.16 -1.82
C ILE A 187 -21.59 -12.71 -0.45
N LEU A 188 -22.02 -11.56 0.05
CA LEU A 188 -21.59 -11.03 1.36
C LEU A 188 -21.74 -12.04 2.53
N PRO A 189 -22.81 -12.86 2.64
CA PRO A 189 -22.91 -13.90 3.66
C PRO A 189 -21.81 -14.97 3.60
N ALA A 190 -21.16 -15.15 2.46
CA ALA A 190 -20.05 -16.09 2.29
C ALA A 190 -18.70 -15.54 2.77
N LEU A 191 -18.59 -14.22 3.00
CA LEU A 191 -17.33 -13.55 3.35
C LEU A 191 -16.70 -14.11 4.64
N ALA A 192 -17.42 -14.00 5.77
CA ALA A 192 -16.90 -14.45 7.07
C ALA A 192 -16.69 -15.98 7.15
N PRO A 193 -17.62 -16.84 6.67
CA PRO A 193 -17.36 -18.27 6.60
C PRO A 193 -16.12 -18.61 5.76
N THR A 194 -15.88 -17.94 4.64
CA THR A 194 -14.73 -18.20 3.77
C THR A 194 -13.43 -17.75 4.43
N LEU A 195 -13.33 -16.46 4.78
CA LEU A 195 -12.07 -15.88 5.27
C LEU A 195 -11.74 -16.33 6.69
N LEU A 196 -12.68 -16.20 7.63
CA LEU A 196 -12.43 -16.50 9.05
C LEU A 196 -12.63 -17.98 9.37
N GLY A 197 -13.58 -18.64 8.69
CA GLY A 197 -13.95 -20.03 8.95
C GLY A 197 -13.09 -21.06 8.23
N VAL A 198 -13.11 -21.06 6.88
CA VAL A 198 -12.41 -22.07 6.07
C VAL A 198 -10.92 -21.77 5.95
N TYR A 199 -10.54 -20.55 5.57
CA TYR A 199 -9.13 -20.19 5.43
C TYR A 199 -8.43 -20.02 6.78
N HIS A 200 -9.18 -19.62 7.80
CA HIS A 200 -8.78 -19.59 9.20
C HIS A 200 -7.40 -18.96 9.49
N PRO A 201 -7.06 -17.79 8.90
CA PRO A 201 -5.73 -17.21 9.06
C PRO A 201 -5.43 -16.86 10.50
N GLU A 202 -4.15 -16.66 10.83
CA GLU A 202 -3.81 -16.13 12.17
C GLU A 202 -4.32 -14.71 12.33
N ARG A 203 -4.26 -13.90 11.25
CA ARG A 203 -4.81 -12.55 11.20
C ARG A 203 -5.59 -12.26 9.92
N LEU A 204 -6.66 -11.46 10.06
CA LEU A 204 -7.38 -10.86 8.93
C LEU A 204 -7.36 -9.34 9.10
N LEU A 205 -6.84 -8.64 8.10
CA LEU A 205 -6.85 -7.19 8.00
C LEU A 205 -7.90 -6.79 6.96
N LEU A 206 -8.84 -5.93 7.34
CA LEU A 206 -9.93 -5.53 6.46
C LEU A 206 -10.16 -4.03 6.55
N THR A 207 -10.37 -3.40 5.39
CA THR A 207 -10.77 -1.99 5.29
C THR A 207 -12.06 -1.84 4.49
N THR A 208 -12.82 -0.79 4.80
CA THR A 208 -13.99 -0.38 4.01
C THR A 208 -14.25 1.12 4.18
N PRO A 209 -14.88 1.83 3.22
CA PRO A 209 -15.26 3.22 3.37
C PRO A 209 -16.19 3.47 4.56
N SER A 210 -16.01 4.60 5.23
CA SER A 210 -16.91 5.07 6.29
C SER A 210 -18.09 5.85 5.69
N TYR A 211 -19.32 5.36 5.86
CA TYR A 211 -20.52 6.05 5.37
C TYR A 211 -20.74 7.42 6.03
N THR A 212 -20.46 7.54 7.34
CA THR A 212 -20.68 8.79 8.09
C THR A 212 -19.85 9.92 7.50
N PHE A 213 -18.61 9.62 7.10
CA PHE A 213 -17.68 10.58 6.54
C PHE A 213 -18.11 11.13 5.17
N ASN A 214 -19.04 10.50 4.44
CA ASN A 214 -19.55 11.05 3.17
C ASN A 214 -20.12 12.47 3.34
N SER A 215 -20.66 12.76 4.53
CA SER A 215 -21.19 14.09 4.87
C SER A 215 -20.11 15.18 4.91
N ARG A 216 -18.82 14.82 4.92
CA ARG A 216 -17.69 15.74 4.94
C ARG A 216 -17.46 16.43 3.58
N PHE A 217 -17.97 15.86 2.49
CA PHE A 217 -17.87 16.45 1.14
C PHE A 217 -18.96 17.49 0.84
N THR A 218 -19.93 17.68 1.75
CA THR A 218 -21.04 18.61 1.55
C THR A 218 -21.31 19.43 2.82
N TRP A 219 -21.97 20.58 2.67
CA TRP A 219 -22.39 21.39 3.81
C TRP A 219 -23.56 20.72 4.56
N PRO A 220 -23.78 21.04 5.85
CA PRO A 220 -24.88 20.48 6.63
C PRO A 220 -26.26 20.71 6.00
N ASN A 221 -27.13 19.70 6.06
CA ASN A 221 -28.50 19.75 5.52
C ASN A 221 -28.58 20.03 4.01
N SER A 222 -27.51 19.79 3.25
CA SER A 222 -27.51 19.90 1.79
C SER A 222 -28.73 19.18 1.17
N PRO A 223 -29.38 19.75 0.13
CA PRO A 223 -30.43 19.04 -0.60
C PRO A 223 -29.91 17.73 -1.19
N ARG A 224 -30.81 16.73 -1.36
CA ARG A 224 -30.44 15.44 -1.99
C ARG A 224 -29.88 15.64 -3.40
N SER A 225 -30.41 16.60 -4.15
CA SER A 225 -29.95 16.96 -5.50
C SER A 225 -28.49 17.42 -5.53
N VAL A 226 -28.02 18.13 -4.50
CA VAL A 226 -26.62 18.55 -4.38
C VAL A 226 -25.74 17.36 -4.05
N ARG A 227 -26.12 16.53 -3.07
CA ARG A 227 -25.34 15.35 -2.69
C ARG A 227 -25.16 14.36 -3.86
N LEU A 228 -26.18 14.21 -4.70
CA LEU A 228 -26.14 13.35 -5.89
C LEU A 228 -25.29 13.90 -7.05
N ARG A 229 -24.86 15.17 -7.01
CA ARG A 229 -23.92 15.71 -8.03
C ARG A 229 -22.49 15.18 -7.85
N GLN A 230 -22.17 14.68 -6.67
CA GLN A 230 -20.81 14.25 -6.28
C GLN A 230 -20.77 12.83 -5.69
N ALA A 231 -21.90 12.10 -5.75
CA ALA A 231 -22.06 10.80 -5.12
C ALA A 231 -23.24 10.05 -5.77
N TYR A 232 -23.37 8.75 -5.53
CA TYR A 232 -24.27 7.86 -6.25
C TYR A 232 -25.37 7.32 -5.35
N ALA A 233 -26.62 7.24 -5.82
CA ALA A 233 -27.67 6.59 -5.05
C ALA A 233 -27.35 5.10 -4.88
N ASP A 234 -27.75 4.50 -3.75
CA ASP A 234 -27.61 3.07 -3.50
C ASP A 234 -28.11 2.24 -4.71
N PRO A 235 -27.22 1.58 -5.47
CA PRO A 235 -27.60 0.88 -6.70
C PRO A 235 -28.42 -0.37 -6.40
N THR A 236 -28.45 -0.85 -5.16
CA THR A 236 -29.26 -2.01 -4.74
C THR A 236 -30.70 -1.62 -4.40
N GLY A 237 -30.98 -0.33 -4.22
CA GLY A 237 -32.29 0.18 -3.78
C GLY A 237 -32.70 -0.24 -2.36
N ARG A 238 -31.78 -0.84 -1.58
CA ARG A 238 -32.06 -1.31 -0.20
C ARG A 238 -32.22 -0.15 0.77
N THR A 239 -31.53 0.94 0.51
CA THR A 239 -31.52 2.13 1.34
C THR A 239 -31.76 3.38 0.50
N ASN A 240 -32.10 4.49 1.17
CA ASN A 240 -32.14 5.80 0.53
C ASN A 240 -30.77 6.52 0.58
N ARG A 241 -29.68 5.79 0.90
CA ARG A 241 -28.33 6.32 1.10
C ARG A 241 -27.68 6.77 -0.22
N ILE A 242 -26.63 7.55 -0.07
CA ILE A 242 -25.81 8.06 -1.18
C ILE A 242 -24.35 7.66 -0.92
N PHE A 243 -23.79 6.89 -1.82
CA PHE A 243 -22.46 6.26 -1.77
C PHE A 243 -21.42 7.08 -2.53
N ARG A 244 -20.15 6.93 -2.17
CA ARG A 244 -19.03 7.65 -2.82
C ARG A 244 -18.72 7.15 -4.22
N HIS A 245 -19.06 5.91 -4.50
CA HIS A 245 -18.79 5.25 -5.79
C HIS A 245 -20.04 4.55 -6.30
N ASP A 246 -20.21 4.54 -7.62
CA ASP A 246 -21.33 3.89 -8.31
C ASP A 246 -21.32 2.35 -8.19
N ASP A 247 -20.15 1.75 -8.05
CA ASP A 247 -19.99 0.31 -7.90
C ASP A 247 -20.10 -0.20 -6.45
N HIS A 248 -20.25 0.69 -5.45
CA HIS A 248 -20.50 0.23 -4.07
C HIS A 248 -21.91 -0.36 -3.94
N LYS A 249 -22.00 -1.57 -3.37
CA LYS A 249 -23.26 -2.27 -3.09
C LYS A 249 -23.82 -1.92 -1.71
N PHE A 250 -22.96 -1.47 -0.80
CA PHE A 250 -23.32 -0.88 0.49
C PHE A 250 -22.16 -0.03 1.03
N GLU A 251 -22.45 0.84 2.00
CA GLU A 251 -21.43 1.52 2.81
C GLU A 251 -21.90 1.51 4.26
N TRP A 252 -21.02 1.05 5.16
CA TRP A 252 -21.34 0.91 6.58
C TRP A 252 -21.00 2.15 7.40
N THR A 253 -21.82 2.43 8.41
CA THR A 253 -21.42 3.35 9.48
C THR A 253 -20.38 2.68 10.39
N PRO A 254 -19.63 3.45 11.20
CA PRO A 254 -18.73 2.88 12.20
C PRO A 254 -19.43 1.88 13.13
N GLU A 255 -20.68 2.13 13.51
CA GLU A 255 -21.48 1.26 14.37
C GLU A 255 -21.88 -0.05 13.66
N GLU A 256 -22.33 0.04 12.42
CA GLU A 256 -22.70 -1.12 11.60
C GLU A 256 -21.49 -2.04 11.37
N PHE A 257 -20.35 -1.44 11.02
CA PHE A 257 -19.09 -2.15 10.85
C PHE A 257 -18.64 -2.81 12.15
N ALA A 258 -18.63 -2.07 13.26
CA ALA A 258 -18.23 -2.59 14.56
C ALA A 258 -19.16 -3.72 15.05
N ALA A 259 -20.47 -3.64 14.77
CA ALA A 259 -21.41 -4.70 15.09
C ALA A 259 -21.09 -5.97 14.30
N TRP A 260 -20.93 -5.85 12.97
CA TRP A 260 -20.56 -6.97 12.11
C TRP A 260 -19.23 -7.61 12.53
N CYS A 261 -18.20 -6.81 12.82
CA CYS A 261 -16.90 -7.32 13.26
C CYS A 261 -17.01 -8.13 14.56
N ARG A 262 -17.77 -7.65 15.55
CA ARG A 262 -17.95 -8.36 16.83
C ARG A 262 -18.71 -9.67 16.65
N GLU A 263 -19.74 -9.69 15.81
CA GLU A 263 -20.49 -10.90 15.48
C GLU A 263 -19.59 -11.91 14.77
N ALA A 264 -18.89 -11.50 13.71
CA ALA A 264 -17.99 -12.35 12.96
C ALA A 264 -16.85 -12.91 13.84
N ALA A 265 -16.27 -12.07 14.72
CA ALA A 265 -15.24 -12.50 15.66
C ALA A 265 -15.77 -13.55 16.66
N GLY A 266 -16.94 -13.33 17.24
CA GLY A 266 -17.57 -14.27 18.17
C GLY A 266 -17.89 -15.60 17.51
N GLU A 267 -18.45 -15.56 16.32
CA GLU A 267 -18.93 -16.72 15.58
C GLU A 267 -17.79 -17.62 15.05
N TRP A 268 -16.69 -17.00 14.60
CA TRP A 268 -15.57 -17.70 13.98
C TRP A 268 -14.33 -17.84 14.86
N GLY A 269 -14.40 -17.43 16.13
CA GLY A 269 -13.34 -17.67 17.10
C GLY A 269 -12.14 -16.73 16.95
N TYR A 270 -12.40 -15.46 16.73
CA TYR A 270 -11.40 -14.41 16.67
C TYR A 270 -11.58 -13.41 17.82
N GLU A 271 -10.54 -12.67 18.10
CA GLU A 271 -10.56 -11.41 18.83
C GLU A 271 -10.24 -10.26 17.87
N ILE A 272 -10.62 -9.06 18.27
CA ILE A 272 -10.34 -7.83 17.53
C ILE A 272 -9.15 -7.18 18.21
N GLU A 273 -7.98 -7.21 17.57
CA GLU A 273 -6.78 -6.52 18.08
C GLU A 273 -6.92 -5.01 17.88
N GLU A 274 -7.52 -4.60 16.76
CA GLU A 274 -7.67 -3.20 16.39
C GLU A 274 -8.99 -3.00 15.64
N LEU A 275 -9.72 -1.95 15.99
CA LEU A 275 -10.89 -1.45 15.26
C LEU A 275 -10.86 0.07 15.33
N ALA A 276 -10.58 0.69 14.20
CA ALA A 276 -10.28 2.12 14.13
C ALA A 276 -10.72 2.69 12.77
N GLY A 277 -10.33 3.93 12.52
CA GLY A 277 -10.44 4.56 11.22
C GLY A 277 -9.12 5.21 10.79
N VAL A 278 -8.96 5.40 9.49
CA VAL A 278 -7.82 6.09 8.84
C VAL A 278 -8.35 7.11 7.83
N GLY A 279 -7.52 8.10 7.50
CA GLY A 279 -7.93 9.18 6.62
C GLY A 279 -8.60 10.32 7.35
N ARG A 280 -7.84 11.00 8.22
CA ARG A 280 -8.23 12.33 8.71
C ARG A 280 -7.87 13.39 7.68
N PRO A 281 -8.79 14.30 7.33
CA PRO A 281 -8.50 15.40 6.42
C PRO A 281 -7.48 16.38 7.05
N LEU A 282 -6.72 17.07 6.20
CA LEU A 282 -5.81 18.13 6.65
C LEU A 282 -6.59 19.36 7.10
N GLU A 283 -7.69 19.65 6.41
CA GLU A 283 -8.55 20.79 6.70
C GLU A 283 -9.57 20.43 7.78
N GLN A 284 -9.77 21.34 8.72
CA GLN A 284 -10.87 21.26 9.67
C GLN A 284 -12.20 21.45 8.94
N ASP A 285 -13.23 20.69 9.32
CA ASP A 285 -14.58 20.91 8.83
C ASP A 285 -15.06 22.32 9.23
N PRO A 286 -15.50 23.17 8.28
CA PRO A 286 -15.97 24.52 8.58
C PRO A 286 -17.13 24.59 9.58
N TRP A 287 -17.83 23.47 9.79
CA TRP A 287 -18.95 23.34 10.73
C TRP A 287 -18.61 22.55 11.99
N GLY A 288 -17.34 22.15 12.19
CA GLY A 288 -16.87 21.49 13.40
C GLY A 288 -17.41 20.07 13.60
N ARG A 289 -17.71 19.34 12.52
CA ARG A 289 -18.28 17.98 12.57
C ARG A 289 -17.23 16.86 12.56
N ASP A 290 -15.93 17.17 12.50
CA ASP A 290 -14.89 16.14 12.31
C ASP A 290 -14.96 15.00 13.35
N ASP A 291 -15.17 15.30 14.63
CA ASP A 291 -15.29 14.29 15.69
C ASP A 291 -16.57 13.42 15.56
N GLU A 292 -17.65 13.97 15.01
CA GLU A 292 -18.91 13.26 14.77
C GLU A 292 -18.81 12.34 13.54
N LEU A 293 -18.17 12.82 12.47
CA LEU A 293 -18.09 12.09 11.20
C LEU A 293 -17.03 10.98 11.23
N GLY A 294 -15.99 11.14 12.06
CA GLY A 294 -14.90 10.18 12.21
C GLY A 294 -13.90 10.22 11.05
N ASP A 295 -13.28 9.09 10.77
CA ASP A 295 -12.28 8.96 9.71
C ASP A 295 -12.89 8.48 8.38
N ALA A 296 -12.17 8.66 7.26
CA ALA A 296 -12.67 8.38 5.93
C ALA A 296 -12.82 6.89 5.59
N SER A 297 -11.93 6.04 6.09
CA SER A 297 -11.95 4.58 5.93
C SER A 297 -11.94 3.92 7.30
N LEU A 298 -12.74 2.87 7.47
CA LEU A 298 -12.77 2.03 8.66
C LEU A 298 -11.80 0.87 8.48
N VAL A 299 -11.13 0.47 9.56
CA VAL A 299 -10.15 -0.63 9.54
C VAL A 299 -10.36 -1.57 10.72
N VAL A 300 -10.10 -2.86 10.50
CA VAL A 300 -10.16 -3.88 11.55
C VAL A 300 -9.03 -4.91 11.39
N ALA A 301 -8.37 -5.24 12.50
CA ALA A 301 -7.43 -6.35 12.59
C ALA A 301 -8.02 -7.43 13.50
N PHE A 302 -8.35 -8.58 12.91
CA PHE A 302 -8.75 -9.78 13.65
C PHE A 302 -7.52 -10.62 13.97
N ARG A 303 -7.53 -11.27 15.15
CA ARG A 303 -6.58 -12.32 15.53
C ARG A 303 -7.31 -13.59 15.92
N ARG A 304 -6.87 -14.72 15.39
CA ARG A 304 -7.46 -16.03 15.70
C ARG A 304 -7.20 -16.41 17.15
N LYS A 305 -8.21 -16.94 17.83
CA LYS A 305 -8.04 -17.53 19.17
C LYS A 305 -7.45 -18.93 19.06
N GLU A 306 -6.51 -19.24 19.96
CA GLU A 306 -5.92 -20.57 20.08
C GLU A 306 -6.73 -21.44 21.05
N ASP A 307 -7.93 -21.86 20.62
CA ASP A 307 -8.87 -22.66 21.41
C ASP A 307 -9.06 -24.11 20.91
N GLY A 308 -8.33 -24.50 19.86
CA GLY A 308 -8.36 -25.85 19.30
C GLY A 308 -9.64 -26.21 18.53
N GLN A 309 -10.55 -25.25 18.29
CA GLN A 309 -11.81 -25.49 17.59
C GLN A 309 -11.76 -25.19 16.08
N GLN A 310 -10.58 -24.93 15.52
CA GLN A 310 -10.41 -24.46 14.14
C GLN A 310 -11.01 -25.46 13.12
N ALA A 311 -10.72 -26.75 13.26
CA ALA A 311 -11.22 -27.79 12.35
C ALA A 311 -12.76 -27.86 12.36
N THR A 312 -13.39 -27.79 13.54
CA THR A 312 -14.85 -27.78 13.69
C THR A 312 -15.46 -26.55 13.03
N ARG A 313 -14.85 -25.37 13.20
CA ARG A 313 -15.30 -24.13 12.54
C ARG A 313 -15.13 -24.20 11.03
N ALA A 314 -14.04 -24.75 10.53
CA ALA A 314 -13.83 -24.92 9.09
C ALA A 314 -14.86 -25.86 8.46
N GLU A 315 -15.21 -26.98 9.11
CA GLU A 315 -16.25 -27.89 8.63
C GLU A 315 -17.64 -27.22 8.62
N ARG A 316 -17.96 -26.48 9.68
CA ARG A 316 -19.19 -25.68 9.77
C ARG A 316 -19.25 -24.61 8.67
N ALA A 317 -18.16 -23.90 8.44
CA ALA A 317 -18.04 -22.90 7.39
C ALA A 317 -18.29 -23.49 6.00
N ARG A 318 -17.66 -24.62 5.68
CA ARG A 318 -17.90 -25.35 4.42
C ARG A 318 -19.37 -25.75 4.26
N SER A 319 -20.02 -26.14 5.35
CA SER A 319 -21.45 -26.48 5.34
C SER A 319 -22.33 -25.26 5.06
N VAL A 320 -22.02 -24.11 5.65
CA VAL A 320 -22.69 -22.82 5.38
C VAL A 320 -22.52 -22.43 3.91
N LEU A 321 -21.29 -22.47 3.39
CA LEU A 321 -21.00 -22.13 1.99
C LEU A 321 -21.72 -23.05 1.00
N LYS A 322 -21.76 -24.37 1.30
CA LYS A 322 -22.51 -25.33 0.50
C LYS A 322 -24.01 -25.03 0.48
N ALA A 323 -24.57 -24.53 1.59
CA ALA A 323 -25.98 -24.18 1.69
C ALA A 323 -26.33 -22.90 0.92
N LEU A 324 -25.39 -21.95 0.78
CA LEU A 324 -25.58 -20.75 -0.04
C LEU A 324 -25.69 -21.04 -1.53
N ALA A 325 -25.13 -22.18 -1.99
CA ALA A 325 -25.24 -22.67 -3.37
C ALA A 325 -24.90 -21.62 -4.45
N LEU A 326 -23.87 -20.81 -4.19
CA LEU A 326 -23.46 -19.73 -5.08
C LEU A 326 -22.86 -20.29 -6.39
N PRO A 327 -23.20 -19.70 -7.56
CA PRO A 327 -22.60 -20.07 -8.83
C PRO A 327 -21.13 -19.70 -8.82
N SER A 328 -20.26 -20.62 -9.26
CA SER A 328 -18.84 -20.40 -9.06
C SER A 328 -17.95 -21.21 -10.00
N GLU A 329 -16.83 -20.60 -10.40
CA GLU A 329 -15.77 -21.22 -11.17
C GLU A 329 -14.54 -21.39 -10.28
N PRO A 330 -13.81 -22.52 -10.39
CA PRO A 330 -12.60 -22.74 -9.60
C PRO A 330 -11.57 -21.65 -9.87
N HIS A 331 -10.78 -21.30 -8.84
CA HIS A 331 -9.71 -20.32 -9.01
C HIS A 331 -8.69 -20.81 -10.05
N GLU A 332 -8.30 -19.91 -10.94
CA GLU A 332 -7.30 -20.12 -11.98
C GLU A 332 -5.98 -19.51 -11.51
N LEU A 333 -4.90 -20.30 -11.50
CA LEU A 333 -3.55 -19.78 -11.25
C LEU A 333 -3.03 -19.13 -12.53
N LEU A 334 -2.89 -17.81 -12.51
CA LEU A 334 -2.39 -17.06 -13.67
C LEU A 334 -0.87 -17.03 -13.72
N ALA A 335 -0.21 -16.86 -12.57
CA ALA A 335 1.24 -16.79 -12.50
C ALA A 335 1.78 -17.34 -11.16
N GLU A 336 2.96 -17.94 -11.24
CA GLU A 336 3.80 -18.29 -10.08
C GLU A 336 5.22 -17.80 -10.35
N HIS A 337 5.67 -16.88 -9.52
CA HIS A 337 6.99 -16.26 -9.59
C HIS A 337 7.85 -16.71 -8.43
N GLN A 338 9.05 -17.18 -8.76
CA GLN A 338 10.04 -17.64 -7.80
C GLN A 338 11.17 -16.62 -7.74
N HIS A 339 11.25 -15.91 -6.62
CA HIS A 339 12.34 -14.99 -6.33
C HIS A 339 13.39 -15.73 -5.51
N LYS A 340 14.60 -15.88 -6.05
CA LYS A 340 15.68 -16.60 -5.38
C LYS A 340 16.52 -15.68 -4.50
N ALA A 341 16.85 -16.16 -3.31
CA ALA A 341 17.86 -15.55 -2.47
C ALA A 341 19.23 -15.60 -3.16
N HIS A 342 20.05 -14.60 -2.87
CA HIS A 342 21.44 -14.55 -3.25
C HIS A 342 22.19 -15.78 -2.72
N GLU A 343 23.12 -16.33 -3.50
CA GLU A 343 23.83 -17.59 -3.17
C GLU A 343 24.59 -17.54 -1.83
N LYS A 344 24.98 -16.33 -1.42
CA LYS A 344 25.66 -16.08 -0.14
C LYS A 344 24.76 -15.84 1.06
N ALA A 345 23.44 -15.79 0.87
CA ALA A 345 22.50 -15.53 1.95
C ALA A 345 22.63 -16.55 3.09
N GLY A 346 22.76 -16.05 4.32
CA GLY A 346 22.86 -16.85 5.54
C GLY A 346 24.14 -17.69 5.67
N GLN A 347 25.16 -17.46 4.83
CA GLN A 347 26.44 -18.17 4.95
C GLN A 347 27.17 -17.77 6.24
N GLN A 348 27.64 -18.77 6.98
CA GLN A 348 28.32 -18.52 8.25
C GLN A 348 29.69 -17.85 8.01
N PRO A 349 29.98 -16.73 8.68
CA PRO A 349 31.28 -16.09 8.57
C PRO A 349 32.37 -16.96 9.20
N THR A 350 33.52 -16.98 8.54
CA THR A 350 34.79 -17.52 9.04
C THR A 350 35.71 -16.38 9.46
N SER A 351 36.72 -16.65 10.29
CA SER A 351 37.71 -15.62 10.68
C SER A 351 38.42 -14.98 9.49
N ASP A 352 38.67 -15.74 8.42
CA ASP A 352 39.27 -15.22 7.19
C ASP A 352 38.28 -14.32 6.42
N SER A 353 36.98 -14.66 6.41
CA SER A 353 35.96 -13.80 5.79
C SER A 353 35.76 -12.48 6.53
N ILE A 354 35.87 -12.45 7.86
CA ILE A 354 35.77 -11.22 8.65
C ILE A 354 36.89 -10.24 8.27
N LYS A 355 38.13 -10.73 8.16
CA LYS A 355 39.26 -9.90 7.68
C LYS A 355 39.05 -9.43 6.25
N LEU A 356 38.58 -10.30 5.37
CA LEU A 356 38.29 -9.96 3.98
C LEU A 356 37.22 -8.88 3.86
N ILE A 357 36.19 -8.89 4.71
CA ILE A 357 35.17 -7.84 4.76
C ILE A 357 35.82 -6.50 5.15
N GLY A 358 36.64 -6.46 6.20
CA GLY A 358 37.34 -5.25 6.61
C GLY A 358 38.29 -4.69 5.53
N ASP A 359 39.04 -5.57 4.86
CA ASP A 359 39.89 -5.20 3.71
C ASP A 359 39.05 -4.61 2.56
N MET A 360 37.89 -5.21 2.27
CA MET A 360 36.97 -4.74 1.23
C MET A 360 36.40 -3.36 1.54
N ILE A 361 35.90 -3.16 2.77
CA ILE A 361 35.36 -1.87 3.22
C ILE A 361 36.42 -0.78 3.10
N LYS A 362 37.64 -1.04 3.58
CA LYS A 362 38.77 -0.11 3.46
C LYS A 362 39.09 0.21 2.00
N ALA A 363 39.15 -0.79 1.13
CA ALA A 363 39.42 -0.60 -0.30
C ALA A 363 38.33 0.25 -0.98
N LYS A 364 37.05 0.03 -0.63
CA LYS A 364 35.92 0.83 -1.14
C LYS A 364 36.00 2.28 -0.68
N MET A 365 36.22 2.52 0.61
CA MET A 365 36.41 3.87 1.16
C MET A 365 37.58 4.61 0.48
N GLU A 366 38.72 3.94 0.29
CA GLU A 366 39.86 4.50 -0.44
C GLU A 366 39.52 4.82 -1.90
N SER A 367 38.72 3.98 -2.56
CA SER A 367 38.28 4.19 -3.95
C SER A 367 37.33 5.39 -4.09
N PHE A 368 36.42 5.56 -3.13
CA PHE A 368 35.51 6.71 -3.04
C PHE A 368 36.23 7.98 -2.60
N ARG A 369 37.44 7.84 -2.04
CA ARG A 369 38.20 8.92 -1.39
C ARG A 369 37.44 9.53 -0.22
N GLU A 370 36.66 8.71 0.46
CA GLU A 370 35.87 9.09 1.63
C GLU A 370 36.52 8.50 2.88
N ALA A 371 36.91 9.37 3.81
CA ALA A 371 37.42 8.94 5.11
C ALA A 371 36.30 8.54 6.08
N PHE A 372 35.06 8.90 5.77
CA PHE A 372 33.85 8.72 6.57
C PHE A 372 32.74 8.33 5.62
N ILE A 373 32.06 7.22 5.91
CA ILE A 373 30.93 6.75 5.11
C ILE A 373 29.84 6.24 6.05
N SER A 374 28.56 6.47 5.71
CA SER A 374 27.48 5.92 6.53
C SER A 374 27.44 4.40 6.40
N LEU A 375 27.00 3.74 7.48
CA LEU A 375 26.91 2.28 7.50
C LEU A 375 25.93 1.77 6.43
N GLU A 376 24.80 2.46 6.24
CA GLU A 376 23.81 2.14 5.21
C GLU A 376 24.41 2.29 3.81
N GLN A 377 25.15 3.36 3.53
CA GLN A 377 25.78 3.56 2.22
C GLN A 377 26.79 2.44 1.93
N MET A 378 27.61 2.04 2.91
CA MET A 378 28.53 0.92 2.73
C MET A 378 27.80 -0.43 2.58
N TRP A 379 26.67 -0.63 3.29
CA TRP A 379 25.89 -1.86 3.18
C TRP A 379 25.37 -2.13 1.76
N PHE A 380 24.94 -1.07 1.05
CA PHE A 380 24.41 -1.21 -0.30
C PHE A 380 25.50 -1.46 -1.37
N GLU A 381 26.78 -1.49 -1.00
CA GLU A 381 27.82 -2.10 -1.83
C GLU A 381 27.63 -3.62 -1.88
N GLN A 382 27.19 -4.12 -3.04
CA GLN A 382 26.81 -5.52 -3.22
C GLN A 382 27.91 -6.51 -2.83
N GLU A 383 29.18 -6.20 -3.11
CA GLU A 383 30.32 -7.05 -2.73
C GLU A 383 30.45 -7.18 -1.21
N VAL A 384 30.22 -6.07 -0.49
CA VAL A 384 30.32 -6.02 0.98
C VAL A 384 29.18 -6.80 1.60
N SER A 385 27.92 -6.48 1.26
CA SER A 385 26.76 -7.18 1.80
C SER A 385 26.74 -8.68 1.43
N ALA A 386 27.23 -9.04 0.24
CA ALA A 386 27.39 -10.43 -0.17
C ALA A 386 28.43 -11.18 0.67
N LEU A 387 29.57 -10.56 1.00
CA LEU A 387 30.54 -11.17 1.92
C LEU A 387 30.01 -11.32 3.34
N CYS A 388 29.12 -10.41 3.76
CA CYS A 388 28.44 -10.47 5.05
C CYS A 388 27.29 -11.49 5.10
N GLY A 389 27.00 -12.15 3.99
CA GLY A 389 25.93 -13.16 3.90
C GLY A 389 24.53 -12.60 4.13
N GLY A 390 24.34 -11.29 3.95
CA GLY A 390 23.06 -10.62 4.19
C GLY A 390 22.78 -10.23 5.65
N TRP A 391 23.73 -10.40 6.57
CA TRP A 391 23.61 -9.89 7.94
C TRP A 391 24.42 -8.60 8.12
N ILE A 392 23.72 -7.52 8.43
CA ILE A 392 24.35 -6.22 8.71
C ILE A 392 25.23 -6.29 9.96
N GLU A 393 24.86 -7.13 10.92
CA GLU A 393 25.62 -7.43 12.14
C GLU A 393 27.01 -8.00 11.84
N VAL A 394 27.16 -8.80 10.77
CA VAL A 394 28.46 -9.34 10.36
C VAL A 394 29.37 -8.26 9.79
N MET A 395 28.81 -7.27 9.09
CA MET A 395 29.58 -6.10 8.62
C MET A 395 30.10 -5.29 9.80
N ILE A 396 29.24 -5.03 10.78
CA ILE A 396 29.60 -4.30 12.01
C ILE A 396 30.72 -5.02 12.76
N TRP A 397 30.56 -6.32 12.97
CA TRP A 397 31.58 -7.14 13.61
C TRP A 397 32.93 -7.07 12.86
N ALA A 398 32.91 -7.11 11.53
CA ALA A 398 34.11 -6.96 10.74
C ALA A 398 34.77 -5.58 10.85
N VAL A 399 33.99 -4.51 10.96
CA VAL A 399 34.53 -3.16 11.19
C VAL A 399 35.19 -3.07 12.56
N GLU A 400 34.58 -3.63 13.60
CA GLU A 400 35.08 -3.56 14.99
C GLU A 400 36.36 -4.37 15.21
N GLU A 401 36.52 -5.50 14.51
CA GLU A 401 37.72 -6.36 14.59
C GLU A 401 38.88 -5.89 13.70
N TYR A 402 38.66 -4.90 12.82
CA TYR A 402 39.64 -4.49 11.82
C TYR A 402 40.47 -3.27 12.25
N ASP A 403 41.78 -3.44 12.45
CA ASP A 403 42.71 -2.43 12.98
C ASP A 403 42.74 -1.08 12.21
N GLY A 404 42.26 -1.03 10.96
CA GLY A 404 42.26 0.15 10.10
C GLY A 404 40.93 0.92 10.02
N LEU A 405 39.89 0.45 10.71
CA LEU A 405 38.54 1.04 10.67
C LEU A 405 38.08 1.34 12.10
N ASN A 406 37.19 2.32 12.23
CA ASN A 406 36.52 2.63 13.48
C ASN A 406 35.03 2.81 13.23
N LEU A 407 34.21 2.29 14.15
CA LEU A 407 32.78 2.52 14.13
C LEU A 407 32.47 3.74 15.01
N ALA A 408 31.88 4.78 14.40
CA ALA A 408 31.52 6.01 15.07
C ALA A 408 30.02 6.27 14.99
N LYS A 409 29.50 6.96 16.00
CA LYS A 409 28.10 7.35 16.10
C LYS A 409 27.98 8.86 15.96
N ALA A 410 27.05 9.33 15.12
CA ALA A 410 26.77 10.74 14.96
C ALA A 410 26.31 11.38 16.28
N SER A 411 26.47 12.70 16.39
CA SER A 411 26.17 13.45 17.61
C SER A 411 24.70 13.41 18.03
N ASP A 412 23.80 13.08 17.10
CA ASP A 412 22.36 12.89 17.35
C ASP A 412 22.04 11.49 17.92
N GLY A 413 23.02 10.58 17.95
CA GLY A 413 22.88 9.22 18.43
C GLY A 413 22.02 8.32 17.54
N LYS A 414 21.72 8.72 16.30
CA LYS A 414 20.85 7.98 15.38
C LYS A 414 21.61 7.36 14.22
N GLU A 415 22.60 8.05 13.70
CA GLU A 415 23.35 7.61 12.52
C GLU A 415 24.70 7.01 12.90
N TRP A 416 25.10 5.96 12.18
CA TRP A 416 26.38 5.29 12.35
C TRP A 416 27.24 5.42 11.10
N SER A 417 28.53 5.67 11.31
CA SER A 417 29.51 5.85 10.24
C SER A 417 30.74 4.99 10.47
N ILE A 418 31.32 4.51 9.38
CA ILE A 418 32.62 3.83 9.36
C ILE A 418 33.67 4.90 9.06
N GLU A 419 34.71 4.96 9.88
CA GLU A 419 35.81 5.92 9.76
C GLU A 419 37.12 5.19 9.44
N LEU A 420 37.88 5.70 8.46
CA LEU A 420 39.24 5.24 8.22
C LEU A 420 40.16 5.75 9.33
N VAL A 421 40.93 4.86 9.96
CA VAL A 421 41.90 5.26 10.99
C VAL A 421 42.97 6.17 10.37
N GLY A 422 43.05 7.40 10.88
CA GLY A 422 43.93 8.45 10.34
C GLY A 422 43.29 9.34 9.26
N GLY A 423 42.02 9.10 8.93
CA GLY A 423 41.20 9.98 8.10
C GLY A 423 40.95 11.34 8.77
N VAL A 424 40.90 12.40 7.97
CA VAL A 424 40.64 13.77 8.45
C VAL A 424 39.23 14.18 8.04
N LYS A 425 38.36 14.47 9.02
CA LYS A 425 36.94 14.81 8.81
C LYS A 425 36.75 16.11 8.02
N ASP A 426 37.63 17.06 8.28
CA ASP A 426 37.75 18.32 7.57
C ASP A 426 39.18 18.42 7.02
N PRO A 427 39.47 17.88 5.83
CA PRO A 427 40.79 18.07 5.24
C PRO A 427 41.04 19.58 5.15
N LEU A 428 42.19 20.03 5.66
CA LEU A 428 42.63 21.43 5.51
C LEU A 428 42.41 21.83 4.05
N VAL A 429 41.51 22.79 3.82
CA VAL A 429 41.35 23.40 2.51
C VAL A 429 42.70 24.09 2.22
N LEU A 430 43.56 23.39 1.48
CA LEU A 430 44.89 23.87 1.11
C LEU A 430 44.82 25.09 0.19
N TRP A 431 43.65 25.34 -0.39
CA TRP A 431 43.30 26.54 -1.13
C TRP A 431 42.66 27.52 -0.16
N SER A 432 43.42 28.51 0.29
CA SER A 432 42.87 29.60 1.09
C SER A 432 41.66 30.20 0.39
N SER A 433 40.53 30.30 1.10
CA SER A 433 39.37 31.09 0.70
C SER A 433 39.64 32.62 0.75
N GLU A 434 40.90 33.01 0.87
CA GLU A 434 41.38 34.36 0.68
C GLU A 434 42.31 34.39 -0.55
N GLY A 435 41.76 34.85 -1.68
CA GLY A 435 42.52 35.36 -2.82
C GLY A 435 42.72 34.38 -3.98
N ASP A 436 42.09 34.72 -5.12
CA ASP A 436 42.41 34.29 -6.49
C ASP A 436 42.00 32.87 -6.93
N SER A 437 40.69 32.66 -7.10
CA SER A 437 40.27 32.16 -8.42
C SER A 437 40.39 33.33 -9.39
N LEU A 438 41.53 33.43 -10.10
CA LEU A 438 41.63 34.24 -11.30
C LEU A 438 41.07 33.43 -12.47
N ASP A 439 39.78 33.13 -12.41
CA ASP A 439 38.97 33.10 -13.62
C ASP A 439 38.81 34.55 -14.09
N LEU A 440 39.91 35.15 -14.55
CA LEU A 440 39.87 36.39 -15.31
C LEU A 440 39.18 36.08 -16.63
N ILE A 441 37.87 36.14 -16.62
CA ILE A 441 37.11 36.44 -17.82
C ILE A 441 37.56 37.86 -18.21
N PRO A 442 38.29 38.03 -19.33
CA PRO A 442 38.67 39.35 -19.79
C PRO A 442 37.42 40.24 -19.91
N ALA A 443 37.52 41.54 -19.60
CA ALA A 443 36.37 42.45 -19.60
C ALA A 443 35.68 42.59 -20.98
N ASP A 444 36.35 42.08 -22.01
CA ASP A 444 35.98 42.02 -23.42
C ASP A 444 35.45 40.64 -23.87
N TRP A 445 35.29 39.67 -22.95
CA TRP A 445 34.70 38.37 -23.26
C TRP A 445 33.17 38.48 -23.36
N ILE A 446 32.66 38.29 -24.58
CA ILE A 446 31.23 38.32 -24.90
C ILE A 446 30.79 36.88 -25.23
N PRO A 447 29.76 36.32 -24.57
CA PRO A 447 29.27 34.99 -24.88
C PRO A 447 28.82 34.90 -26.35
N GLY A 448 29.42 33.97 -27.11
CA GLY A 448 29.04 33.70 -28.50
C GLY A 448 29.93 34.33 -29.59
N GLN A 449 31.07 34.92 -29.25
CA GLN A 449 32.14 35.16 -30.23
C GLN A 449 33.17 34.03 -30.15
N ASP A 450 33.04 33.05 -31.05
CA ASP A 450 34.19 32.22 -31.39
C ASP A 450 35.28 33.11 -32.03
N PRO A 451 36.57 32.87 -31.74
CA PRO A 451 37.64 33.55 -32.46
C PRO A 451 37.52 33.18 -33.94
N GLU A 452 37.59 34.18 -34.81
CA GLU A 452 37.62 34.03 -36.26
C GLU A 452 38.52 32.85 -36.69
N ASP A 453 37.87 31.82 -37.20
CA ASP A 453 38.13 31.24 -38.52
C ASP A 453 39.62 31.16 -38.92
N LEU A 454 40.27 30.08 -38.48
CA LEU A 454 41.20 29.36 -39.33
C LEU A 454 40.68 27.94 -39.48
N SER A 455 39.75 27.75 -40.41
CA SER A 455 39.94 26.89 -41.59
C SER A 455 38.62 26.25 -41.99
N ASP A 456 38.25 26.49 -43.25
CA ASP A 456 37.32 25.70 -44.04
C ASP A 456 37.43 24.20 -43.73
N GLU A 457 36.32 23.57 -43.32
CA GLU A 457 35.77 22.39 -43.99
C GLU A 457 34.35 22.06 -43.46
N ASP A 458 33.40 22.07 -44.41
CA ASP A 458 32.17 21.27 -44.52
C ASP A 458 30.99 21.42 -43.52
N ASP A 459 30.03 22.27 -43.94
CA ASP A 459 28.66 21.92 -44.35
C ASP A 459 27.72 21.11 -43.39
N ARG A 460 26.84 21.87 -42.69
CA ARG A 460 25.36 21.71 -42.50
C ARG A 460 24.80 21.56 -41.07
N PRO A 461 23.57 22.09 -40.81
CA PRO A 461 23.20 22.64 -39.50
C PRO A 461 22.27 21.72 -38.68
N SER A 462 22.46 21.69 -37.35
CA SER A 462 21.42 21.29 -36.40
C SER A 462 20.79 22.53 -35.77
N THR A 463 19.48 22.64 -35.90
CA THR A 463 18.65 23.67 -35.29
C THR A 463 17.89 23.07 -34.11
N SER A 464 18.12 23.54 -32.89
CA SER A 464 17.13 23.55 -31.81
C SER A 464 17.49 24.62 -30.76
N PRO A 465 16.53 25.46 -30.33
CA PRO A 465 16.75 26.56 -29.37
C PRO A 465 16.61 26.11 -27.89
N PRO A 466 17.12 26.91 -26.94
CA PRO A 466 17.20 26.54 -25.52
C PRO A 466 15.89 26.77 -24.75
N SER A 467 15.71 25.95 -23.71
CA SER A 467 14.64 25.99 -22.72
C SER A 467 14.76 27.19 -21.78
N SER A 468 13.63 27.87 -21.55
CA SER A 468 13.46 28.91 -20.53
C SER A 468 12.78 28.31 -19.30
N THR A 469 13.33 28.61 -18.14
CA THR A 469 12.81 28.30 -16.81
C THR A 469 11.74 29.31 -16.38
N GLY A 470 10.76 28.83 -15.60
CA GLY A 470 9.71 29.58 -14.93
C GLY A 470 8.59 28.60 -14.57
N ALA A 471 8.55 28.02 -13.37
CA ALA A 471 8.03 28.61 -12.14
C ALA A 471 6.62 29.19 -12.33
N ASP A 472 5.60 28.34 -12.12
CA ASP A 472 4.36 28.64 -11.40
C ASP A 472 3.60 27.33 -11.15
N GLY A 473 3.13 27.15 -9.91
CA GLY A 473 2.21 26.09 -9.56
C GLY A 473 0.77 26.56 -9.78
N ASP A 474 -0.10 25.65 -10.22
CA ASP A 474 -1.53 25.70 -9.89
C ASP A 474 -2.18 24.33 -10.15
N VAL A 475 -3.14 23.99 -9.31
CA VAL A 475 -4.03 22.84 -9.44
C VAL A 475 -5.31 23.36 -10.07
N SER A 476 -5.70 22.86 -11.25
CA SER A 476 -7.08 23.04 -11.71
C SER A 476 -7.62 21.78 -12.37
N TRP A 477 -8.73 21.30 -11.81
CA TRP A 477 -9.67 20.38 -12.43
C TRP A 477 -10.49 21.18 -13.44
N ASN A 478 -10.35 20.86 -14.73
CA ASN A 478 -11.39 21.16 -15.70
C ASN A 478 -11.29 20.17 -16.87
N GLY A 479 -12.29 19.30 -16.99
CA GLY A 479 -12.51 18.50 -18.18
C GLY A 479 -13.10 19.37 -19.28
N SER A 480 -12.55 19.27 -20.49
CA SER A 480 -13.22 19.73 -21.70
C SER A 480 -13.05 18.70 -22.81
N GLU A 481 -14.17 18.20 -23.29
CA GLU A 481 -14.36 17.39 -24.49
C GLU A 481 -13.65 18.02 -25.71
N ILE A 482 -12.89 17.25 -26.50
CA ILE A 482 -12.68 17.49 -27.94
C ILE A 482 -12.60 16.16 -28.71
N GLU A 483 -13.29 16.19 -29.84
CA GLU A 483 -13.59 15.24 -30.92
C GLU A 483 -12.43 14.36 -31.45
N GLU A 484 -12.79 13.16 -31.92
CA GLU A 484 -11.96 12.27 -32.75
C GLU A 484 -11.55 12.92 -34.08
N PRO A 485 -10.41 12.51 -34.66
CA PRO A 485 -10.50 11.99 -36.02
C PRO A 485 -9.70 10.71 -36.29
N ASP A 486 -10.34 9.85 -37.06
CA ASP A 486 -9.81 8.74 -37.87
C ASP A 486 -8.62 9.19 -38.76
N THR A 487 -7.49 8.47 -38.73
CA THR A 487 -6.97 7.73 -39.89
C THR A 487 -5.59 7.08 -39.64
N THR A 488 -5.52 5.85 -40.14
CA THR A 488 -4.41 4.90 -40.27
C THR A 488 -3.05 5.46 -40.75
N LEU A 489 -1.93 4.96 -40.21
CA LEU A 489 -0.79 4.35 -40.95
C LEU A 489 0.39 3.94 -40.02
N THR A 490 0.57 2.62 -39.87
CA THR A 490 1.81 1.79 -39.86
C THR A 490 3.03 2.11 -38.97
N ASN A 491 3.24 1.18 -38.01
CA ASN A 491 4.41 0.34 -37.72
C ASN A 491 5.70 0.89 -37.06
N GLU A 492 6.11 0.12 -36.04
CA GLU A 492 7.47 -0.12 -35.48
C GLU A 492 7.94 0.71 -34.28
N GLY A 493 7.91 0.07 -33.11
CA GLY A 493 8.92 0.13 -32.05
C GLY A 493 8.80 1.25 -31.03
N GLU A 494 8.43 0.90 -29.79
CA GLU A 494 8.90 1.53 -28.54
C GLU A 494 8.26 0.82 -27.33
N ASP A 495 8.93 -0.23 -26.85
CA ASP A 495 8.70 -0.85 -25.54
C ASP A 495 9.59 -0.13 -24.53
N HIS A 496 9.07 0.80 -23.72
CA HIS A 496 9.72 1.20 -22.48
C HIS A 496 8.73 1.59 -21.38
N ALA A 497 9.03 1.08 -20.19
CA ALA A 497 8.35 1.33 -18.93
C ALA A 497 8.28 2.83 -18.61
N ALA A 498 7.06 3.34 -18.48
CA ALA A 498 6.78 4.68 -17.99
C ALA A 498 6.02 4.58 -16.66
N TRP A 499 6.73 4.82 -15.55
CA TRP A 499 6.09 5.26 -14.33
C TRP A 499 5.68 6.72 -14.47
N ALA A 500 4.45 7.01 -14.02
CA ALA A 500 3.87 8.33 -13.83
C ALA A 500 3.64 9.16 -15.11
N LYS A 501 2.59 8.80 -15.85
CA LYS A 501 1.51 9.69 -16.32
C LYS A 501 0.72 8.91 -17.35
N GLU A 502 -0.42 8.35 -16.96
CA GLU A 502 -1.56 8.13 -17.85
C GLU A 502 -2.81 7.83 -17.00
N GLU A 503 -3.94 8.20 -17.57
CA GLU A 503 -5.20 8.51 -16.90
C GLU A 503 -5.84 7.31 -16.21
N TRP A 504 -6.49 7.61 -15.09
CA TRP A 504 -7.07 6.65 -14.17
C TRP A 504 -8.23 5.91 -14.83
N SER A 505 -8.06 4.64 -15.15
CA SER A 505 -9.18 3.81 -15.58
C SER A 505 -10.01 3.40 -14.37
N GLN A 506 -11.29 3.75 -14.42
CA GLN A 506 -12.36 3.36 -13.51
C GLN A 506 -12.32 1.85 -13.23
N ALA A 507 -12.21 1.49 -11.95
CA ALA A 507 -12.29 0.11 -11.48
C ALA A 507 -13.58 -0.55 -11.97
N ARG A 508 -13.47 -1.65 -12.72
CA ARG A 508 -14.62 -2.51 -13.05
C ARG A 508 -14.73 -3.56 -11.96
N GLY A 509 -15.41 -3.20 -10.88
CA GLY A 509 -15.51 -4.06 -9.71
C GLY A 509 -16.46 -5.26 -9.87
N TRP A 510 -16.59 -5.97 -8.76
CA TRP A 510 -17.14 -7.31 -8.55
C TRP A 510 -18.63 -7.52 -8.95
N GLY A 511 -19.27 -6.54 -9.59
CA GLY A 511 -20.71 -6.51 -9.84
C GLY A 511 -21.20 -6.72 -11.29
N GLN A 512 -20.33 -6.81 -12.31
CA GLN A 512 -20.79 -6.70 -13.70
C GLN A 512 -21.17 -8.01 -14.43
N THR A 513 -21.19 -9.18 -13.78
CA THR A 513 -21.49 -10.47 -14.45
C THR A 513 -22.87 -11.07 -14.17
N ALA A 514 -23.77 -10.41 -13.43
CA ALA A 514 -25.12 -10.92 -13.20
C ALA A 514 -26.14 -10.42 -14.26
N GLN A 515 -26.47 -11.29 -15.23
CA GLN A 515 -27.62 -11.10 -16.11
C GLN A 515 -28.94 -11.13 -15.31
N GLY A 516 -29.75 -10.08 -15.46
CA GLY A 516 -31.21 -10.09 -15.26
C GLY A 516 -31.69 -10.17 -13.80
N TRP A 517 -32.01 -9.02 -13.20
CA TRP A 517 -32.62 -8.94 -11.88
C TRP A 517 -34.12 -9.24 -11.96
N ASP A 518 -34.58 -10.24 -11.20
CA ASP A 518 -36.00 -10.53 -11.00
C ASP A 518 -36.47 -9.88 -9.68
N GLU A 519 -37.33 -8.88 -9.81
CA GLU A 519 -37.93 -8.13 -8.70
C GLU A 519 -38.97 -9.01 -7.98
N ASN A 520 -38.57 -9.74 -6.94
CA ASN A 520 -39.35 -9.96 -5.71
C ASN A 520 -38.74 -11.06 -4.85
N LYS A 521 -38.20 -10.67 -3.69
CA LYS A 521 -38.43 -11.23 -2.34
C LYS A 521 -37.19 -11.03 -1.47
N LEU A 522 -37.29 -10.11 -0.52
CA LEU A 522 -37.01 -10.29 0.91
C LEU A 522 -37.04 -8.89 1.53
N LYS A 523 -38.14 -8.57 2.21
CA LYS A 523 -38.23 -7.38 3.07
C LYS A 523 -37.31 -7.63 4.27
N TRP A 524 -36.27 -6.82 4.41
CA TRP A 524 -35.38 -6.81 5.59
C TRP A 524 -35.73 -5.61 6.45
N GLY A 525 -35.98 -5.83 7.75
CA GLY A 525 -36.36 -4.77 8.70
C GLY A 525 -37.23 -5.17 9.90
N GLU A 526 -37.54 -6.45 10.11
CA GLU A 526 -38.14 -6.92 11.37
C GLU A 526 -37.21 -7.95 12.03
N SER A 527 -36.85 -7.65 13.28
CA SER A 527 -36.13 -8.53 14.19
C SER A 527 -36.83 -9.88 14.32
N GLN A 528 -36.21 -10.95 13.82
CA GLN A 528 -36.56 -12.31 14.23
C GLN A 528 -35.69 -12.69 15.42
N GLU A 529 -36.35 -12.86 16.57
CA GLU A 529 -35.83 -13.57 17.74
C GLU A 529 -35.36 -14.97 17.30
N TRP A 530 -34.07 -15.23 17.41
CA TRP A 530 -33.54 -16.59 17.34
C TRP A 530 -33.94 -17.30 18.64
N GLY A 531 -34.78 -18.33 18.50
CA GLY A 531 -35.47 -18.99 19.60
C GLY A 531 -34.56 -19.46 20.74
N ALA A 532 -34.96 -19.12 21.96
CA ALA A 532 -34.44 -19.71 23.18
C ALA A 532 -34.77 -21.21 23.21
N CYS A 533 -33.75 -22.05 23.38
CA CYS A 533 -33.95 -23.43 23.78
C CYS A 533 -34.13 -23.45 25.31
N GLU A 534 -35.37 -23.59 25.75
CA GLU A 534 -35.72 -23.92 27.13
C GLU A 534 -35.26 -25.35 27.41
N ASP A 535 -34.45 -25.55 28.44
CA ASP A 535 -34.37 -26.82 29.17
C ASP A 535 -33.99 -26.50 30.64
N GLU A 536 -35.01 -26.40 31.50
CA GLU A 536 -34.82 -26.46 32.96
C GLU A 536 -34.60 -27.91 33.41
N PRO A 537 -33.61 -28.21 34.26
CA PRO A 537 -33.54 -29.49 34.94
C PRO A 537 -34.34 -29.45 36.25
N SER A 538 -35.37 -30.29 36.32
CA SER A 538 -36.14 -30.59 37.52
C SER A 538 -35.27 -31.25 38.60
N VAL A 539 -35.33 -30.67 39.80
CA VAL A 539 -34.86 -31.22 41.08
C VAL A 539 -35.54 -32.57 41.36
N LEU A 540 -34.79 -33.59 41.77
CA LEU A 540 -35.29 -34.61 42.70
C LEU A 540 -34.13 -35.20 43.54
N GLU A 541 -34.36 -35.16 44.85
CA GLU A 541 -33.52 -35.71 45.90
C GLU A 541 -33.43 -37.25 45.85
N ILE A 542 -32.29 -37.71 46.40
CA ILE A 542 -31.90 -39.06 46.90
C ILE A 542 -30.96 -39.83 45.98
#